data_AF-B0YE15-F1
#
_entry.id   AF-B0YE15-F1
#
_cell.length_a   1.000
_cell.length_b   1.000
_cell.length_c   1.000
_cell.angle_alpha   90.00
_cell.angle_beta   90.00
_cell.angle_gamma   90.00
#
_symmetry.space_group_name_H-M   'P 1'
#
loop_
_entity.id
_entity.type
_entity.pdbx_description
1 polymer ?
#
loop_
_entity_poly.entity_id
_entity_poly.type
_entity_poly.pdbx_seq_one_letter_code
_entity_poly.pdbx_strand_id
1 'polypeptide(L)'
;MHRFVYLLFLILELLAGPVKALNAAGAAETAFFYHAYRVERLFKKEGSQLRIAPECRDGDKPCGYAKFVEHISTEKARNANDRDQIREILNRFETTDLVDMSRNLREAKFVADYDQTRLLPKLKGNSLTEAIRQIGNIMNTAPKNQYREELRKMIDALDLVAEVRRADNMKYFAPELEKQLGLKLEPKPESTRDGVKYTGYDIEKTAANTGVADLATKVESAAKVLSDAKDTKKFDEQFIIHQRIIREAQRSGKLLRDKAKC
;
A
#
# COMPACT_ATOMS: atom_id res chain seq x y z
N MET A 1 35.25 -8.96 -21.82
CA MET A 1 33.80 -9.30 -21.84
C MET A 1 33.15 -9.48 -20.46
N HIS A 2 33.87 -9.91 -19.41
CA HIS A 2 33.24 -10.19 -18.10
C HIS A 2 32.81 -8.94 -17.29
N ARG A 3 33.47 -7.79 -17.41
CA ARG A 3 33.09 -6.57 -16.66
C ARG A 3 31.76 -5.94 -17.08
N PHE A 4 31.33 -6.12 -18.33
CA PHE A 4 30.07 -5.57 -18.84
C PHE A 4 28.84 -6.36 -18.36
N VAL A 5 29.00 -7.68 -18.17
CA VAL A 5 27.93 -8.56 -17.68
C VAL A 5 27.63 -8.29 -16.20
N TYR A 6 28.66 -8.09 -15.36
CA TYR A 6 28.48 -7.74 -13.95
C TYR A 6 27.76 -6.40 -13.73
N LEU A 7 28.04 -5.40 -14.57
CA LEU A 7 27.35 -4.11 -14.51
C LEU A 7 25.85 -4.25 -14.85
N LEU A 8 25.53 -5.11 -15.83
CA LEU A 8 24.15 -5.36 -16.26
C LEU A 8 23.34 -6.11 -15.19
N PHE A 9 23.95 -7.07 -14.48
CA PHE A 9 23.33 -7.77 -13.35
C PHE A 9 23.09 -6.85 -12.14
N LEU A 10 24.06 -5.99 -11.80
CA LEU A 10 23.90 -4.99 -10.73
C LEU A 10 22.76 -4.00 -11.04
N ILE A 11 22.65 -3.53 -12.29
CA ILE A 11 21.57 -2.63 -12.72
C ILE A 11 20.20 -3.34 -12.65
N LEU A 12 20.11 -4.62 -13.03
CA LEU A 12 18.88 -5.41 -12.95
C LEU A 12 18.46 -5.70 -11.49
N GLU A 13 19.40 -5.95 -10.58
CA GLU A 13 19.11 -6.11 -9.14
C GLU A 13 18.64 -4.80 -8.50
N LEU A 14 19.24 -3.67 -8.86
CA LEU A 14 18.83 -2.33 -8.43
C LEU A 14 17.43 -1.95 -8.93
N LEU A 15 17.00 -2.41 -10.11
CA LEU A 15 15.65 -2.18 -10.64
C LEU A 15 14.60 -3.21 -10.13
N ALA A 16 15.02 -4.41 -9.73
CA ALA A 16 14.12 -5.44 -9.22
C ALA A 16 13.62 -5.15 -7.79
N GLY A 17 14.43 -4.48 -6.96
CA GLY A 17 14.06 -4.08 -5.59
C GLY A 17 12.83 -3.14 -5.51
N PRO A 18 12.81 -2.02 -6.26
CA PRO A 18 11.66 -1.10 -6.31
C PRO A 18 10.37 -1.74 -6.84
N VAL A 19 10.47 -2.65 -7.81
CA VAL A 19 9.31 -3.35 -8.39
C VAL A 19 8.72 -4.36 -7.40
N LYS A 20 9.56 -5.10 -6.66
CA LYS A 20 9.10 -6.01 -5.59
C LYS A 20 8.46 -5.26 -4.43
N ALA A 21 9.02 -4.11 -4.04
CA ALA A 21 8.51 -3.22 -3.00
C ALA A 21 7.12 -2.64 -3.35
N LEU A 22 6.90 -2.25 -4.61
CA LEU A 22 5.61 -1.75 -5.07
C LEU A 22 4.50 -2.81 -5.00
N ASN A 23 4.84 -4.06 -5.31
CA ASN A 23 3.86 -5.13 -5.46
C ASN A 23 3.41 -5.77 -4.14
N ALA A 24 4.25 -5.73 -3.09
CA ALA A 24 3.93 -6.38 -1.82
C ALA A 24 2.66 -5.82 -1.16
N ALA A 25 2.44 -4.49 -1.24
CA ALA A 25 1.22 -3.85 -0.74
C ALA A 25 0.09 -3.82 -1.78
N GLY A 26 0.37 -4.19 -3.03
CA GLY A 26 -0.52 -4.00 -4.18
C GLY A 26 -1.86 -4.73 -4.05
N ALA A 27 -1.89 -5.89 -3.39
CA ALA A 27 -3.14 -6.60 -3.12
C ALA A 27 -4.07 -5.81 -2.18
N ALA A 28 -3.54 -5.29 -1.08
CA ALA A 28 -4.29 -4.47 -0.14
C ALA A 28 -4.71 -3.11 -0.75
N GLU A 29 -3.84 -2.49 -1.56
CA GLU A 29 -4.15 -1.26 -2.32
C GLU A 29 -5.33 -1.50 -3.27
N THR A 30 -5.31 -2.61 -4.00
CA THR A 30 -6.37 -2.97 -4.95
C THR A 30 -7.69 -3.28 -4.24
N ALA A 31 -7.65 -3.96 -3.10
CA ALA A 31 -8.82 -4.22 -2.27
C ALA A 31 -9.47 -2.91 -1.77
N PHE A 32 -8.66 -1.94 -1.31
CA PHE A 32 -9.16 -0.62 -0.93
C PHE A 32 -9.89 0.07 -2.09
N PHE A 33 -9.30 0.07 -3.29
CA PHE A 33 -9.94 0.66 -4.48
C PHE A 33 -11.24 -0.05 -4.85
N TYR A 34 -11.27 -1.37 -4.76
CA TYR A 34 -12.46 -2.14 -5.09
C TYR A 34 -13.63 -1.87 -4.16
N HIS A 35 -13.40 -1.89 -2.84
CA HIS A 35 -14.45 -1.59 -1.87
C HIS A 35 -14.97 -0.16 -2.04
N ALA A 36 -14.09 0.79 -2.34
CA ALA A 36 -14.50 2.17 -2.63
C ALA A 36 -15.36 2.28 -3.89
N TYR A 37 -14.96 1.59 -4.96
CA TYR A 37 -15.70 1.48 -6.22
C TYR A 37 -17.09 0.89 -5.97
N ARG A 38 -17.18 -0.23 -5.23
CA ARG A 38 -18.45 -0.88 -4.88
C ARG A 38 -19.37 0.07 -4.13
N VAL A 39 -18.85 0.75 -3.11
CA VAL A 39 -19.63 1.73 -2.35
C VAL A 39 -20.13 2.83 -3.29
N GLU A 40 -19.28 3.44 -4.11
CA GLU A 40 -19.72 4.49 -5.05
C GLU A 40 -20.82 4.02 -5.99
N ARG A 41 -20.67 2.82 -6.57
CA ARG A 41 -21.69 2.22 -7.46
C ARG A 41 -23.02 2.02 -6.76
N LEU A 42 -23.00 1.55 -5.51
CA LEU A 42 -24.21 1.21 -4.77
C LEU A 42 -24.97 2.45 -4.27
N PHE A 43 -24.29 3.54 -3.92
CA PHE A 43 -24.97 4.71 -3.34
C PHE A 43 -25.31 5.80 -4.36
N LYS A 44 -24.64 5.87 -5.51
CA LYS A 44 -24.95 6.90 -6.50
C LYS A 44 -26.27 6.61 -7.19
N LYS A 45 -27.07 7.66 -7.37
CA LYS A 45 -28.31 7.60 -8.16
C LYS A 45 -28.00 7.18 -9.58
N GLU A 46 -28.90 6.40 -10.16
CA GLU A 46 -28.87 6.04 -11.58
C GLU A 46 -28.69 7.29 -12.46
N GLY A 47 -27.82 7.21 -13.47
CA GLY A 47 -27.44 8.34 -14.33
C GLY A 47 -26.40 9.30 -13.72
N SER A 48 -26.00 9.16 -12.45
CA SER A 48 -24.92 9.96 -11.89
C SER A 48 -23.55 9.52 -12.40
N GLN A 49 -22.69 10.47 -12.78
CA GLN A 49 -21.32 10.16 -13.18
C GLN A 49 -20.53 9.55 -12.03
N LEU A 50 -20.05 8.32 -12.20
CA LEU A 50 -19.13 7.64 -11.26
C LEU A 50 -17.73 8.26 -11.35
N ARG A 51 -16.97 8.22 -10.26
CA ARG A 51 -15.62 8.81 -10.18
C ARG A 51 -14.54 7.73 -10.16
N ILE A 52 -14.81 6.62 -9.49
CA ILE A 52 -13.92 5.47 -9.36
C ILE A 52 -14.31 4.43 -10.40
N ALA A 53 -13.37 4.05 -11.27
CA ALA A 53 -13.55 3.03 -12.31
C ALA A 53 -14.92 3.12 -13.03
N PRO A 54 -15.29 4.29 -13.60
CA PRO A 54 -16.65 4.54 -14.09
C PRO A 54 -17.09 3.57 -15.18
N GLU A 55 -16.14 3.08 -15.98
CA GLU A 55 -16.39 2.14 -17.08
C GLU A 55 -16.35 0.67 -16.64
N CYS A 56 -16.02 0.36 -15.38
CA CYS A 56 -16.14 -1.01 -14.88
C CYS A 56 -17.60 -1.29 -14.53
N ARG A 57 -18.25 -2.15 -15.32
CA ARG A 57 -19.66 -2.53 -15.13
C ARG A 57 -19.93 -3.97 -15.57
N ASP A 58 -20.85 -4.62 -14.88
CA ASP A 58 -21.46 -5.90 -15.24
C ASP A 58 -22.97 -5.70 -15.32
N GLY A 59 -23.42 -5.15 -16.46
CA GLY A 59 -24.77 -4.60 -16.59
C GLY A 59 -25.02 -3.47 -15.58
N ASP A 60 -26.15 -3.54 -14.89
CA ASP A 60 -26.54 -2.55 -13.86
C ASP A 60 -25.83 -2.78 -12.51
N LYS A 61 -25.09 -3.87 -12.36
CA LYS A 61 -24.39 -4.22 -11.11
C LYS A 61 -22.93 -3.73 -11.12
N PRO A 62 -22.31 -3.53 -9.94
CA PRO A 62 -20.86 -3.39 -9.85
C PRO A 62 -20.18 -4.60 -10.49
N CYS A 63 -19.04 -4.38 -11.15
CA CYS A 63 -18.23 -5.46 -11.68
C CYS A 63 -17.63 -6.31 -10.54
N GLY A 64 -17.42 -7.61 -10.79
CA GLY A 64 -16.71 -8.48 -9.86
C GLY A 64 -15.24 -8.08 -9.67
N TYR A 65 -14.61 -8.52 -8.56
CA TYR A 65 -13.22 -8.15 -8.22
C TYR A 65 -12.21 -8.43 -9.35
N ALA A 66 -12.26 -9.63 -9.96
CA ALA A 66 -11.35 -9.99 -11.04
C ALA A 66 -11.48 -9.04 -12.25
N LYS A 67 -12.72 -8.74 -12.67
CA LYS A 67 -12.99 -7.79 -13.76
C LYS A 67 -12.58 -6.37 -13.39
N PHE A 68 -12.76 -5.96 -12.13
CA PHE A 68 -12.27 -4.69 -11.61
C PHE A 68 -10.76 -4.58 -11.73
N VAL A 69 -10.02 -5.60 -11.26
CA VAL A 69 -8.56 -5.65 -11.32
C VAL A 69 -8.08 -5.57 -12.76
N GLU A 70 -8.66 -6.36 -13.67
CA GLU A 70 -8.35 -6.31 -15.10
C GLU A 70 -8.59 -4.91 -15.69
N HIS A 71 -9.72 -4.30 -15.34
CA HIS A 71 -10.13 -2.99 -15.83
C HIS A 71 -9.13 -1.90 -15.43
N ILE A 72 -8.75 -1.83 -14.15
CA ILE A 72 -7.90 -0.75 -13.62
C ILE A 72 -6.40 -1.00 -13.80
N SER A 73 -6.00 -2.18 -14.27
CA SER A 73 -4.58 -2.51 -14.48
C SER A 73 -4.04 -1.88 -15.77
N THR A 74 -2.76 -1.55 -15.80
CA THR A 74 -2.06 -1.26 -17.06
C THR A 74 -1.96 -2.52 -17.93
N GLU A 75 -1.67 -2.36 -19.22
CA GLU A 75 -1.40 -3.50 -20.10
C GLU A 75 -0.23 -4.36 -19.59
N LYS A 76 0.81 -3.70 -19.08
CA LYS A 76 1.96 -4.37 -18.46
C LYS A 76 1.55 -5.25 -17.27
N ALA A 77 0.72 -4.74 -16.36
CA ALA A 77 0.22 -5.53 -15.23
C ALA A 77 -0.67 -6.69 -15.71
N ARG A 78 -1.57 -6.45 -16.67
CA ARG A 78 -2.40 -7.53 -17.23
C ARG A 78 -1.56 -8.67 -17.80
N ASN A 79 -0.56 -8.34 -18.62
CA ASN A 79 0.32 -9.34 -19.22
C ASN A 79 1.16 -10.07 -18.17
N ALA A 80 1.64 -9.37 -17.13
CA ALA A 80 2.40 -9.99 -16.04
C ALA A 80 1.54 -10.92 -15.17
N ASN A 81 0.25 -10.60 -15.04
CA ASN A 81 -0.72 -11.30 -14.21
C ASN A 81 -1.55 -12.35 -14.96
N ASP A 82 -1.34 -12.55 -16.27
CA ASP A 82 -2.06 -13.57 -17.05
C ASP A 82 -1.56 -14.98 -16.71
N ARG A 83 -1.99 -15.46 -15.54
CA ARG A 83 -1.64 -16.75 -14.95
C ARG A 83 -2.86 -17.32 -14.26
N ASP A 84 -3.11 -18.61 -14.44
CA ASP A 84 -4.27 -19.28 -13.86
C ASP A 84 -4.31 -19.15 -12.33
N GLN A 85 -3.16 -19.29 -11.65
CA GLN A 85 -3.07 -19.10 -10.20
C GLN A 85 -3.57 -17.72 -9.75
N ILE A 86 -3.19 -16.64 -10.44
CA ILE A 86 -3.64 -15.28 -10.07
C ILE A 86 -5.14 -15.16 -10.36
N ARG A 87 -5.61 -15.64 -11.51
CA ARG A 87 -7.03 -15.61 -11.89
C ARG A 87 -7.90 -16.33 -10.86
N GLU A 88 -7.49 -17.51 -10.41
CA GLU A 88 -8.17 -18.28 -9.37
C GLU A 88 -8.25 -17.53 -8.04
N ILE A 89 -7.15 -16.91 -7.61
CA ILE A 89 -7.12 -16.11 -6.38
C ILE A 89 -8.08 -14.91 -6.50
N LEU A 90 -8.03 -14.15 -7.61
CA LEU A 90 -8.90 -12.99 -7.83
C LEU A 90 -10.39 -13.39 -7.87
N ASN A 91 -10.73 -14.54 -8.43
CA ASN A 91 -12.11 -15.04 -8.51
C ASN A 91 -12.68 -15.43 -7.14
N ARG A 92 -11.84 -15.73 -6.14
CA ARG A 92 -12.25 -16.10 -4.78
C ARG A 92 -12.29 -14.91 -3.81
N PHE A 93 -12.15 -13.68 -4.30
CA PHE A 93 -12.04 -12.49 -3.43
C PHE A 93 -13.19 -12.33 -2.45
N GLU A 94 -14.43 -12.48 -2.90
CA GLU A 94 -15.60 -12.30 -2.04
C GLU A 94 -15.70 -13.34 -0.90
N THR A 95 -14.98 -14.46 -1.00
CA THR A 95 -14.98 -15.55 -0.02
C THR A 95 -13.67 -15.71 0.74
N THR A 96 -12.68 -14.83 0.50
CA THR A 96 -11.35 -14.93 1.10
C THR A 96 -11.10 -13.71 1.98
N ASP A 97 -10.57 -13.92 3.19
CA ASP A 97 -10.18 -12.81 4.06
C ASP A 97 -9.08 -11.95 3.41
N LEU A 98 -9.09 -10.64 3.70
CA LEU A 98 -8.15 -9.68 3.13
C LEU A 98 -6.68 -10.08 3.36
N VAL A 99 -6.34 -10.58 4.56
CA VAL A 99 -4.95 -10.92 4.91
C VAL A 99 -4.47 -12.12 4.09
N ASP A 100 -5.31 -13.14 3.96
CA ASP A 100 -5.01 -14.33 3.16
C ASP A 100 -5.00 -14.01 1.66
N MET A 101 -5.93 -13.19 1.18
CA MET A 101 -5.92 -12.67 -0.19
C MET A 101 -4.61 -11.93 -0.50
N SER A 102 -4.19 -11.03 0.40
CA SER A 102 -2.93 -10.28 0.26
C SER A 102 -1.73 -11.22 0.20
N ARG A 103 -1.66 -12.20 1.12
CA ARG A 103 -0.62 -13.22 1.14
C ARG A 103 -0.58 -14.02 -0.16
N ASN A 104 -1.71 -14.56 -0.60
CA ASN A 104 -1.81 -15.42 -1.78
C ASN A 104 -1.41 -14.68 -3.06
N LEU A 105 -1.90 -13.44 -3.26
CA LEU A 105 -1.52 -12.63 -4.43
C LEU A 105 -0.04 -12.28 -4.42
N ARG A 106 0.52 -11.92 -3.26
CA ARG A 106 1.95 -11.63 -3.14
C ARG A 106 2.81 -12.86 -3.44
N GLU A 107 2.46 -14.02 -2.91
CA GLU A 107 3.18 -15.28 -3.16
C GLU A 107 3.07 -15.72 -4.62
N ALA A 108 1.94 -15.45 -5.27
CA ALA A 108 1.74 -15.61 -6.72
C ALA A 108 2.49 -14.55 -7.57
N LYS A 109 3.18 -13.60 -6.93
CA LYS A 109 3.92 -12.49 -7.56
C LYS A 109 3.02 -11.56 -8.39
N PHE A 110 1.82 -11.29 -7.88
CA PHE A 110 0.89 -10.30 -8.44
C PHE A 110 1.59 -8.95 -8.66
N VAL A 111 1.41 -8.37 -9.85
CA VAL A 111 1.94 -7.06 -10.22
C VAL A 111 0.84 -6.02 -10.13
N ALA A 112 1.00 -5.05 -9.24
CA ALA A 112 0.10 -3.93 -9.08
C ALA A 112 0.64 -2.71 -9.83
N ASP A 113 0.09 -2.46 -11.01
CA ASP A 113 0.35 -1.25 -11.79
C ASP A 113 -0.97 -0.76 -12.37
N TYR A 114 -1.37 0.45 -11.97
CA TYR A 114 -2.72 0.96 -12.15
C TYR A 114 -2.78 1.96 -13.29
N ASP A 115 -3.69 1.73 -14.23
CA ASP A 115 -4.10 2.72 -15.21
C ASP A 115 -4.99 3.77 -14.52
N GLN A 116 -4.38 4.88 -14.10
CA GLN A 116 -5.11 5.96 -13.42
C GLN A 116 -6.17 6.60 -14.30
N THR A 117 -6.05 6.55 -15.63
CA THR A 117 -7.09 7.06 -16.53
C THR A 117 -8.37 6.24 -16.47
N ARG A 118 -8.27 4.98 -16.04
CA ARG A 118 -9.40 4.09 -15.79
C ARG A 118 -9.82 4.11 -14.33
N LEU A 119 -8.89 4.05 -13.38
CA LEU A 119 -9.19 4.03 -11.94
C LEU A 119 -9.82 5.36 -11.47
N LEU A 120 -9.23 6.49 -11.82
CA LEU A 120 -9.68 7.84 -11.45
C LEU A 120 -9.45 8.81 -12.63
N PRO A 121 -10.33 8.86 -13.64
CA PRO A 121 -10.06 9.63 -14.87
C PRO A 121 -9.83 11.13 -14.67
N LYS A 122 -10.30 11.70 -13.56
CA LYS A 122 -10.09 13.12 -13.20
C LYS A 122 -8.78 13.37 -12.44
N LEU A 123 -8.05 12.32 -12.07
CA LEU A 123 -6.74 12.40 -11.46
C LEU A 123 -5.70 12.84 -12.50
N LYS A 124 -4.98 13.92 -12.22
CA LYS A 124 -3.84 14.34 -13.04
C LYS A 124 -2.59 13.57 -12.63
N GLY A 125 -2.05 12.75 -13.54
CA GLY A 125 -0.81 11.99 -13.34
C GLY A 125 -1.01 10.62 -12.65
N ASN A 126 0.10 9.91 -12.42
CA ASN A 126 0.10 8.51 -11.95
C ASN A 126 0.48 8.35 -10.47
N SER A 127 -0.06 9.19 -9.59
CA SER A 127 0.30 9.18 -8.16
C SER A 127 -0.63 8.28 -7.34
N LEU A 128 -0.08 7.19 -6.80
CA LEU A 128 -0.80 6.30 -5.87
C LEU A 128 -1.26 7.03 -4.61
N THR A 129 -0.40 7.87 -4.02
CA THR A 129 -0.75 8.70 -2.86
C THR A 129 -1.97 9.56 -3.16
N GLU A 130 -1.98 10.20 -4.32
CA GLU A 130 -3.10 11.06 -4.72
C GLU A 130 -4.37 10.25 -4.99
N ALA A 131 -4.25 9.06 -5.59
CA ALA A 131 -5.37 8.15 -5.79
C ALA A 131 -6.02 7.72 -4.47
N ILE A 132 -5.21 7.31 -3.48
CA ILE A 132 -5.68 6.95 -2.13
C ILE A 132 -6.43 8.13 -1.50
N ARG A 133 -5.82 9.33 -1.56
CA ARG A 133 -6.40 10.55 -0.99
C ARG A 133 -7.74 10.92 -1.63
N GLN A 134 -7.83 10.91 -2.95
CA GLN A 134 -9.06 11.25 -3.66
C GLN A 134 -10.16 10.24 -3.39
N ILE A 135 -9.84 8.95 -3.38
CA ILE A 135 -10.81 7.90 -3.04
C ILE A 135 -11.31 8.04 -1.60
N GLY A 136 -10.41 8.30 -0.65
CA GLY A 136 -10.78 8.61 0.74
C GLY A 136 -11.77 9.78 0.83
N ASN A 137 -11.51 10.86 0.10
CA ASN A 137 -12.39 12.02 0.03
C ASN A 137 -13.75 11.70 -0.63
N ILE A 138 -13.77 10.91 -1.70
CA ILE A 138 -15.01 10.44 -2.36
C ILE A 138 -15.84 9.66 -1.34
N MET A 139 -15.23 8.73 -0.61
CA MET A 139 -15.92 7.91 0.38
C MET A 139 -16.36 8.70 1.60
N ASN A 140 -15.66 9.77 1.94
CA ASN A 140 -16.11 10.69 2.98
C ASN A 140 -17.47 11.36 2.65
N THR A 141 -17.85 11.43 1.37
CA THR A 141 -19.16 11.92 0.93
C THR A 141 -20.27 10.87 0.90
N ALA A 142 -19.95 9.57 1.05
CA ALA A 142 -20.93 8.49 0.99
C ALA A 142 -21.91 8.51 2.18
N PRO A 143 -23.16 8.00 2.06
CA PRO A 143 -24.08 7.88 3.19
C PRO A 143 -23.52 6.98 4.31
N LYS A 144 -23.49 7.49 5.55
CA LYS A 144 -22.75 6.88 6.67
C LYS A 144 -23.25 5.48 7.11
N ASN A 145 -24.56 5.28 7.20
CA ASN A 145 -25.13 4.09 7.87
C ASN A 145 -25.31 2.88 6.96
N GLN A 146 -25.35 3.07 5.65
CA GLN A 146 -25.70 2.01 4.70
C GLN A 146 -24.50 1.13 4.31
N TYR A 147 -23.26 1.60 4.52
CA TYR A 147 -22.05 0.94 4.01
C TYR A 147 -20.99 0.70 5.09
N ARG A 148 -21.40 0.52 6.35
CA ARG A 148 -20.47 0.36 7.48
C ARG A 148 -19.49 -0.82 7.31
N GLU A 149 -19.96 -1.93 6.77
CA GLU A 149 -19.11 -3.11 6.52
C GLU A 149 -18.05 -2.82 5.45
N GLU A 150 -18.45 -2.24 4.32
CA GLU A 150 -17.50 -1.84 3.26
C GLU A 150 -16.50 -0.79 3.76
N LEU A 151 -16.93 0.18 4.57
CA LEU A 151 -16.03 1.13 5.21
C LEU A 151 -15.01 0.44 6.13
N ARG A 152 -15.41 -0.61 6.87
CA ARG A 152 -14.47 -1.42 7.67
C ARG A 152 -13.45 -2.14 6.79
N LYS A 153 -13.89 -2.82 5.72
CA LYS A 153 -12.99 -3.49 4.76
C LYS A 153 -12.00 -2.51 4.13
N MET A 154 -12.44 -1.29 3.82
CA MET A 154 -11.56 -0.22 3.35
C MET A 154 -10.54 0.23 4.39
N ILE A 155 -10.94 0.38 5.66
CA ILE A 155 -10.04 0.72 6.77
C ILE A 155 -8.99 -0.38 6.95
N ASP A 156 -9.41 -1.65 6.97
CA ASP A 156 -8.53 -2.81 7.13
C ASP A 156 -7.53 -2.90 5.96
N ALA A 157 -7.98 -2.63 4.74
CA ALA A 157 -7.12 -2.53 3.56
C ALA A 157 -6.06 -1.42 3.73
N LEU A 158 -6.45 -0.21 4.11
CA LEU A 158 -5.49 0.89 4.33
C LEU A 158 -4.50 0.62 5.46
N ASP A 159 -4.94 -0.05 6.53
CA ASP A 159 -4.06 -0.46 7.62
C ASP A 159 -3.02 -1.47 7.13
N LEU A 160 -3.44 -2.46 6.32
CA LEU A 160 -2.54 -3.45 5.73
C LEU A 160 -1.58 -2.80 4.71
N VAL A 161 -2.04 -1.85 3.90
CA VAL A 161 -1.16 -1.04 3.03
C VAL A 161 -0.09 -0.34 3.85
N ALA A 162 -0.48 0.37 4.91
CA ALA A 162 0.47 1.10 5.75
C ALA A 162 1.46 0.15 6.44
N GLU A 163 1.00 -1.03 6.87
CA GLU A 163 1.81 -2.07 7.50
C GLU A 163 2.86 -2.65 6.55
N VAL A 164 2.45 -3.10 5.36
CA VAL A 164 3.37 -3.67 4.36
C VAL A 164 4.34 -2.62 3.83
N ARG A 165 3.87 -1.40 3.58
CA ARG A 165 4.73 -0.29 3.15
C ARG A 165 5.75 0.09 4.23
N ARG A 166 5.40 0.01 5.53
CA ARG A 166 6.34 0.18 6.64
C ARG A 166 7.40 -0.91 6.63
N ALA A 167 6.99 -2.18 6.57
CA ALA A 167 7.89 -3.32 6.55
C ALA A 167 8.94 -3.22 5.44
N ASP A 168 8.52 -2.89 4.20
CA ASP A 168 9.46 -2.70 3.10
C ASP A 168 10.35 -1.45 3.27
N ASN A 169 9.80 -0.36 3.82
CA ASN A 169 10.54 0.87 4.05
C ASN A 169 11.65 0.73 5.11
N MET A 170 11.62 -0.32 5.94
CA MET A 170 12.60 -0.52 7.01
C MET A 170 14.05 -0.56 6.52
N LYS A 171 14.29 -1.02 5.28
CA LYS A 171 15.62 -0.99 4.65
C LYS A 171 16.20 0.42 4.47
N TYR A 172 15.33 1.44 4.35
CA TYR A 172 15.73 2.84 4.29
C TYR A 172 15.53 3.57 5.62
N PHE A 173 14.52 3.17 6.40
CA PHE A 173 14.22 3.79 7.69
C PHE A 173 15.30 3.49 8.72
N ALA A 174 15.84 2.26 8.74
CA ALA A 174 16.87 1.86 9.71
C ALA A 174 18.12 2.72 9.66
N PRO A 175 18.77 2.85 8.50
CA PRO A 175 20.03 3.58 8.44
C PRO A 175 19.84 5.06 8.79
N GLU A 176 18.72 5.66 8.42
CA GLU A 176 18.40 7.05 8.77
C GLU A 176 18.10 7.22 10.27
N LEU A 177 17.44 6.25 10.89
CA LEU A 177 17.19 6.28 12.33
C LEU A 177 18.49 6.13 13.13
N GLU A 178 19.33 5.14 12.78
CA GLU A 178 20.65 4.96 13.39
C GLU A 178 21.53 6.20 13.23
N LYS A 179 21.50 6.84 12.06
CA LYS A 179 22.22 8.08 11.78
C LYS A 179 21.74 9.24 12.66
N GLN A 180 20.43 9.38 12.88
CA GLN A 180 19.90 10.41 13.77
C GLN A 180 20.25 10.15 15.24
N LEU A 181 20.30 8.89 15.65
CA LEU A 181 20.61 8.50 17.04
C LEU A 181 22.11 8.45 17.32
N GLY A 182 22.96 8.33 16.31
CA GLY A 182 24.40 8.17 16.45
C GLY A 182 24.81 6.81 17.03
N LEU A 183 23.95 5.79 16.91
CA LEU A 183 24.19 4.44 17.43
C LEU A 183 23.60 3.37 16.53
N LYS A 184 24.08 2.14 16.69
CA LYS A 184 23.54 0.95 16.02
C LYS A 184 22.39 0.37 16.83
N LEU A 185 21.28 0.08 16.16
CA LEU A 185 20.12 -0.53 16.76
C LEU A 185 20.24 -2.06 16.65
N GLU A 186 19.91 -2.77 17.73
CA GLU A 186 19.88 -4.22 17.73
C GLU A 186 18.77 -4.72 16.80
N PRO A 187 19.08 -5.56 15.78
CA PRO A 187 18.08 -6.01 14.82
C PRO A 187 17.12 -7.01 15.46
N LYS A 188 15.84 -6.92 15.09
CA LYS A 188 14.80 -7.87 15.50
C LYS A 188 14.04 -8.39 14.28
N PRO A 189 14.01 -9.70 14.00
CA PRO A 189 13.16 -10.26 12.95
C PRO A 189 11.69 -10.03 13.27
N GLU A 190 10.95 -9.49 12.32
CA GLU A 190 9.53 -9.19 12.43
C GLU A 190 8.79 -9.63 11.15
N SER A 191 7.46 -9.67 11.21
CA SER A 191 6.63 -9.97 10.04
C SER A 191 5.31 -9.22 10.09
N THR A 192 4.80 -8.81 8.93
CA THR A 192 3.44 -8.28 8.80
C THR A 192 2.41 -9.40 8.96
N ARG A 193 1.15 -9.05 9.21
CA ARG A 193 0.02 -9.99 9.31
C ARG A 193 -0.16 -10.85 8.07
N ASP A 194 0.12 -10.30 6.88
CA ASP A 194 0.08 -11.05 5.64
C ASP A 194 1.37 -11.83 5.35
N GLY A 195 2.42 -11.72 6.19
CA GLY A 195 3.63 -12.56 6.14
C GLY A 195 4.85 -11.93 5.45
N VAL A 196 4.86 -10.62 5.20
CA VAL A 196 6.05 -9.90 4.73
C VAL A 196 7.06 -9.80 5.86
N LYS A 197 8.20 -10.49 5.70
CA LYS A 197 9.31 -10.47 6.66
C LYS A 197 10.08 -9.16 6.54
N TYR A 198 10.48 -8.60 7.66
CA TYR A 198 11.35 -7.43 7.73
C TYR A 198 12.20 -7.45 9.00
N THR A 199 13.15 -6.53 9.11
CA THR A 199 13.98 -6.35 10.30
C THR A 199 13.59 -5.05 10.99
N GLY A 200 13.00 -5.18 12.18
CA GLY A 200 12.78 -4.10 13.12
C GLY A 200 13.97 -3.92 14.08
N TYR A 201 13.73 -3.28 15.22
CA TYR A 201 14.73 -3.09 16.26
C TYR A 201 14.25 -3.55 17.62
N ASP A 202 15.18 -4.04 18.41
CA ASP A 202 15.00 -4.37 19.81
C ASP A 202 15.50 -3.21 20.68
N ILE A 203 14.58 -2.37 21.14
CA ILE A 203 14.91 -1.17 21.92
C ILE A 203 15.45 -1.55 23.31
N GLU A 204 14.92 -2.61 23.92
CA GLU A 204 15.36 -3.07 25.24
C GLU A 204 16.79 -3.61 25.17
N LYS A 205 17.07 -4.47 24.20
CA LYS A 205 18.41 -5.01 23.96
C LYS A 205 19.39 -3.92 23.54
N THR A 206 18.97 -2.97 22.72
CA THR A 206 19.82 -1.82 22.36
C THR A 206 20.16 -0.97 23.58
N ALA A 207 19.19 -0.69 24.45
CA ALA A 207 19.42 0.07 25.68
C ALA A 207 20.39 -0.65 26.60
N ALA A 208 20.25 -1.97 26.76
CA ALA A 208 21.15 -2.80 27.55
C ALA A 208 22.59 -2.78 27.01
N ASN A 209 22.76 -2.83 25.68
CA ASN A 209 24.09 -2.88 25.05
C ASN A 209 24.80 -1.53 25.00
N THR A 210 24.04 -0.43 24.89
CA THR A 210 24.62 0.92 24.71
C THR A 210 24.68 1.73 26.00
N GLY A 211 23.93 1.35 27.03
CA GLY A 211 23.80 2.12 28.27
C GLY A 211 23.11 3.47 28.10
N VAL A 212 22.45 3.71 26.96
CA VAL A 212 21.78 4.97 26.68
C VAL A 212 20.47 5.06 27.46
N ALA A 213 20.43 5.97 28.45
CA ALA A 213 19.19 6.34 29.13
C ALA A 213 18.17 6.95 28.15
N ASP A 214 16.89 6.69 28.40
CA ASP A 214 15.73 7.17 27.64
C ASP A 214 15.75 6.82 26.15
N LEU A 215 16.38 5.70 25.78
CA LEU A 215 16.50 5.28 24.39
C LEU A 215 15.14 5.18 23.67
N ALA A 216 14.11 4.65 24.34
CA ALA A 216 12.77 4.55 23.77
C ALA A 216 12.21 5.93 23.35
N THR A 217 12.34 6.94 24.20
CA THR A 217 11.89 8.31 23.92
C THR A 217 12.71 8.96 22.80
N LYS A 218 14.03 8.73 22.78
CA LYS A 218 14.90 9.22 21.69
C LYS A 218 14.53 8.59 20.35
N VAL A 219 14.30 7.28 20.34
CA VAL A 219 13.86 6.53 19.15
C VAL A 219 12.52 7.04 18.66
N GLU A 220 11.53 7.22 19.54
CA GLU A 220 10.22 7.75 19.17
C GLU A 220 10.33 9.15 18.55
N SER A 221 11.14 10.02 19.17
CA SER A 221 11.34 11.39 18.69
C SER A 221 12.02 11.44 17.32
N ALA A 222 13.09 10.66 17.12
CA ALA A 222 13.78 10.56 15.84
C ALA A 222 12.89 9.90 14.76
N ALA A 223 12.15 8.84 15.13
CA ALA A 223 11.21 8.17 14.25
C ALA A 223 10.09 9.11 13.79
N LYS A 224 9.63 10.02 14.65
CA LYS A 224 8.65 11.06 14.29
C LYS A 224 9.21 12.06 13.27
N VAL A 225 10.45 12.51 13.45
CA VAL A 225 11.12 13.39 12.46
C VAL A 225 11.20 12.70 11.10
N LEU A 226 11.55 11.41 11.07
CA LEU A 226 11.64 10.61 9.85
C LEU A 226 10.28 10.33 9.23
N SER A 227 9.26 10.06 10.04
CA SER A 227 7.90 9.80 9.55
C SER A 227 7.25 11.04 8.93
N ASP A 228 7.68 12.25 9.33
CA ASP A 228 7.23 13.52 8.76
C ASP A 228 8.10 14.03 7.60
N ALA A 229 9.17 13.31 7.25
CA ALA A 229 10.08 13.69 6.19
C ALA A 229 9.41 13.78 4.80
N LYS A 230 9.69 14.86 4.07
CA LYS A 230 9.13 15.15 2.73
C LYS A 230 10.17 15.54 1.68
N ASP A 231 11.37 15.90 2.12
CA ASP A 231 12.41 16.48 1.28
C ASP A 231 13.27 15.39 0.63
N THR A 232 13.11 15.24 -0.69
CA THR A 232 13.86 14.29 -1.51
C THR A 232 15.30 14.72 -1.77
N LYS A 233 15.70 15.93 -1.38
CA LYS A 233 17.12 16.35 -1.41
C LYS A 233 17.88 15.88 -0.18
N LYS A 234 17.18 15.63 0.93
CA LYS A 234 17.76 15.22 2.21
C LYS A 234 17.73 13.70 2.43
N PHE A 235 16.75 13.03 1.85
CA PHE A 235 16.52 11.60 2.03
C PHE A 235 16.39 10.89 0.69
N ASP A 236 16.64 9.59 0.71
CA ASP A 236 16.40 8.71 -0.44
C ASP A 236 14.97 8.88 -1.00
N GLU A 237 14.85 8.92 -2.32
CA GLU A 237 13.56 9.15 -2.98
C GLU A 237 12.55 8.04 -2.67
N GLN A 238 12.99 6.78 -2.63
CA GLN A 238 12.12 5.65 -2.29
C GLN A 238 11.65 5.75 -0.84
N PHE A 239 12.54 6.11 0.08
CA PHE A 239 12.14 6.40 1.47
C PHE A 239 11.00 7.44 1.52
N ILE A 240 11.15 8.56 0.81
CA ILE A 240 10.13 9.61 0.78
C ILE A 240 8.82 9.13 0.14
N ILE A 241 8.88 8.34 -0.93
CA ILE A 241 7.69 7.75 -1.58
C ILE A 241 6.95 6.84 -0.60
N HIS A 242 7.66 5.94 0.10
CA HIS A 242 7.07 5.07 1.11
C HIS A 242 6.42 5.89 2.23
N GLN A 243 7.11 6.90 2.79
CA GLN A 243 6.55 7.75 3.83
C GLN A 243 5.29 8.50 3.38
N ARG A 244 5.25 8.97 2.12
CA ARG A 244 4.06 9.63 1.56
C ARG A 244 2.87 8.68 1.49
N ILE A 245 3.07 7.45 1.01
CA ILE A 245 1.99 6.45 0.92
C ILE A 245 1.53 6.02 2.32
N ILE A 246 2.45 5.73 3.25
CA ILE A 246 2.12 5.33 4.63
C ILE A 246 1.26 6.40 5.31
N ARG A 247 1.70 7.68 5.26
CA ARG A 247 0.95 8.78 5.86
C ARG A 247 -0.42 8.95 5.23
N GLU A 248 -0.53 8.83 3.91
CA GLU A 248 -1.80 9.01 3.23
C GLU A 248 -2.77 7.87 3.51
N ALA A 249 -2.29 6.62 3.56
CA ALA A 249 -3.08 5.48 3.97
C ALA A 249 -3.61 5.65 5.40
N GLN A 250 -2.77 6.10 6.34
CA GLN A 250 -3.17 6.39 7.71
C GLN A 250 -4.18 7.55 7.81
N ARG A 251 -3.99 8.64 7.04
CA ARG A 251 -4.90 9.79 7.01
C ARG A 251 -6.26 9.41 6.43
N SER A 252 -6.27 8.73 5.29
CA SER A 252 -7.50 8.23 4.66
C SER A 252 -8.18 7.20 5.57
N GLY A 253 -7.44 6.31 6.23
CA GLY A 253 -7.99 5.36 7.20
C GLY A 253 -8.64 6.06 8.40
N LYS A 254 -7.98 7.10 8.95
CA LYS A 254 -8.54 7.93 10.01
C LYS A 254 -9.84 8.62 9.57
N LEU A 255 -9.85 9.22 8.37
CA LEU A 255 -11.04 9.86 7.80
C LEU A 255 -12.24 8.89 7.74
N LEU A 256 -12.01 7.66 7.27
CA LEU A 256 -13.05 6.64 7.18
C LEU A 256 -13.48 6.12 8.56
N ARG A 257 -12.56 5.98 9.52
CA ARG A 257 -12.90 5.62 10.91
C ARG A 257 -13.75 6.68 11.59
N ASP A 258 -13.38 7.96 11.43
CA ASP A 258 -14.12 9.09 11.98
C ASP A 258 -15.54 9.13 11.38
N LYS A 259 -15.68 8.81 10.09
CA LYS A 259 -16.97 8.64 9.43
C LYS A 259 -17.78 7.45 9.97
N ALA A 260 -17.12 6.33 10.25
CA ALA A 260 -17.77 5.10 10.70
C ALA A 260 -18.22 5.14 12.18
N LYS A 261 -17.67 6.05 13.00
CA LYS A 261 -17.86 6.11 14.45
C LYS A 261 -18.95 7.05 14.97
N CYS A 262 -19.58 7.89 14.15
CA CYS A 262 -20.62 8.83 14.59
C CYS A 262 -21.71 9.03 13.54
#